data_AF-A0AAD9PM82-F1
#
_entry.id   AF-A0AAD9PM82-F1
#
_cell.length_a   1.000
_cell.length_b   1.000
_cell.length_c   1.000
_cell.angle_alpha   90.00
_cell.angle_beta   90.00
_cell.angle_gamma   90.00
#
_symmetry.space_group_name_H-M   'P 1'
#
loop_
_entity.id
_entity.type
_entity.pdbx_description
1 polymer ?
#
loop_
_entity_poly.entity_id
_entity_poly.type
_entity_poly.pdbx_seq_one_letter_code
_entity_poly.pdbx_strand_id
1 'polypeptide(L)'
;MGQVGMDGIRRNTSIHLDAMTQKLVLLLETLSKVQETALKFRNPSFAHYFSKKAEDQIASIQSEGQKLTESEISKQLEENIELHKILQRQTMIHNSFYSAESMVDK
;
A
#
# COMPACT_ATOMS: atom_id res chain seq x y z
N MET A 1 -13.09 -37.53 -39.64
CA MET A 1 -13.83 -36.47 -38.93
C MET A 1 -13.07 -36.20 -37.63
N GLY A 2 -12.35 -35.08 -37.57
CA GLY A 2 -11.51 -34.73 -36.42
C GLY A 2 -12.29 -33.87 -35.42
N GLN A 3 -12.41 -34.35 -34.19
CA GLN A 3 -12.84 -33.56 -33.05
C GLN A 3 -11.58 -33.20 -32.25
N VAL A 4 -11.18 -31.92 -32.31
CA VAL A 4 -10.06 -31.38 -31.55
C VAL A 4 -10.63 -30.78 -30.26
N GLY A 5 -10.20 -31.33 -29.12
CA GLY A 5 -10.66 -30.92 -27.79
C GLY A 5 -10.29 -29.48 -27.45
N MET A 6 -11.28 -28.73 -26.96
CA MET A 6 -11.17 -27.34 -26.49
C MET A 6 -11.27 -27.23 -24.95
N ASP A 7 -10.70 -28.17 -24.20
CA ASP A 7 -10.80 -28.18 -22.73
C ASP A 7 -9.59 -27.60 -21.97
N GLY A 8 -8.60 -27.05 -22.68
CA GLY A 8 -7.33 -26.58 -22.09
C GLY A 8 -7.33 -25.15 -21.52
N ILE A 9 -8.28 -24.29 -21.88
CA ILE A 9 -8.11 -22.83 -21.68
C ILE A 9 -8.75 -22.32 -20.37
N ARG A 10 -9.75 -23.03 -19.81
CA ARG A 10 -10.55 -22.51 -18.67
C ARG A 10 -9.88 -22.59 -17.30
N ARG A 11 -8.85 -23.42 -17.09
CA ARG A 11 -8.22 -23.57 -15.76
C ARG A 11 -7.20 -22.47 -15.44
N ASN A 12 -6.62 -21.84 -16.46
CA ASN A 12 -5.52 -20.89 -16.25
C ASN A 12 -6.01 -19.49 -15.83
N THR A 13 -7.22 -19.09 -16.22
CA THR A 13 -7.78 -17.77 -15.91
C THR A 13 -8.28 -17.65 -14.47
N SER A 14 -8.76 -18.74 -13.86
CA SER A 14 -9.25 -18.73 -12.47
C SER A 14 -8.12 -18.51 -11.46
N ILE A 15 -6.98 -19.19 -11.64
CA ILE A 15 -5.81 -19.08 -10.75
C ILE A 15 -5.23 -17.66 -10.81
N HIS A 16 -5.23 -17.07 -12.01
CA HIS A 16 -4.68 -15.74 -12.25
C HIS A 16 -5.54 -14.63 -11.63
N LEU A 17 -6.87 -14.79 -11.63
CA LEU A 17 -7.79 -13.87 -10.94
C LEU A 17 -7.60 -13.92 -9.42
N ASP A 18 -7.41 -15.11 -8.86
CA ASP A 18 -7.20 -15.28 -7.42
C ASP A 18 -5.88 -14.67 -6.96
N ALA A 19 -4.79 -14.86 -7.70
CA ALA A 19 -3.49 -14.26 -7.39
C ALA A 19 -3.51 -12.73 -7.47
N MET A 20 -4.19 -12.17 -8.47
CA MET A 20 -4.35 -10.73 -8.63
C MET A 20 -5.18 -10.12 -7.49
N THR A 21 -6.26 -10.79 -7.10
CA THR A 21 -7.11 -10.37 -5.98
C THR A 21 -6.31 -10.38 -4.67
N GLN A 22 -5.50 -11.42 -4.44
CA GLN A 22 -4.62 -11.48 -3.27
C GLN A 22 -3.61 -10.33 -3.24
N LYS A 23 -3.01 -9.99 -4.39
CA LYS A 23 -2.08 -8.85 -4.48
C LYS A 23 -2.75 -7.51 -4.19
N LEU A 24 -3.99 -7.30 -4.64
CA LEU A 24 -4.77 -6.10 -4.31
C LEU A 24 -5.06 -6.00 -2.81
N VAL A 25 -5.44 -7.10 -2.17
CA VAL A 25 -5.65 -7.16 -0.70
C VAL A 25 -4.35 -6.80 0.02
N LEU A 26 -3.23 -7.41 -0.36
CA LEU A 26 -1.92 -7.11 0.22
C LEU A 26 -1.49 -5.65 0.03
N LEU A 27 -1.80 -5.06 -1.13
CA LEU A 27 -1.53 -3.64 -1.39
C LEU A 27 -2.35 -2.73 -0.47
N LEU A 28 -3.65 -2.99 -0.30
CA LEU A 28 -4.51 -2.24 0.60
C LEU A 28 -4.07 -2.37 2.07
N GLU A 29 -3.68 -3.57 2.51
CA GLU A 29 -3.12 -3.79 3.83
C GLU A 29 -1.80 -3.02 4.03
N THR A 30 -0.94 -3.01 3.01
CA THR A 30 0.34 -2.31 3.06
C THR A 30 0.14 -0.79 3.15
N LEU A 31 -0.78 -0.24 2.37
CA LEU A 31 -1.14 1.18 2.44
C LEU A 31 -1.75 1.55 3.80
N SER A 32 -2.55 0.68 4.39
CA SER A 32 -3.08 0.88 5.74
C SER A 32 -1.95 0.95 6.77
N LYS A 33 -0.95 0.06 6.67
CA LYS A 33 0.26 0.10 7.53
C LYS A 33 1.10 1.36 7.32
N VAL A 34 1.20 1.86 6.09
CA VAL A 34 1.84 3.15 5.78
C VAL A 34 1.10 4.29 6.48
N GLN A 35 -0.23 4.34 6.37
CA GLN A 35 -1.06 5.35 7.02
C GLN A 35 -0.89 5.32 8.54
N GLU A 36 -1.00 4.15 9.16
CA GLU A 36 -0.82 3.98 10.61
C GLU A 36 0.57 4.38 11.08
N THR A 37 1.61 4.06 10.30
CA THR A 37 2.99 4.43 10.63
C THR A 37 3.21 5.94 10.49
N ALA A 38 2.62 6.55 9.46
CA ALA A 38 2.66 8.01 9.27
C ALA A 38 2.06 8.76 10.48
N LEU A 39 0.95 8.25 11.04
CA LEU A 39 0.31 8.86 12.21
C LEU A 39 1.17 8.80 13.49
N LYS A 40 2.23 8.00 13.53
CA LYS A 40 3.16 7.90 14.68
C LYS A 40 4.26 8.97 14.66
N PHE A 41 4.38 9.75 13.60
CA PHE A 41 5.35 10.84 13.53
C PHE A 41 4.90 12.01 14.42
N ARG A 42 5.81 12.53 15.26
CA ARG A 42 5.55 13.74 16.06
C ARG A 42 5.44 15.00 15.22
N ASN A 43 6.07 15.03 14.03
CA ASN A 43 5.96 16.14 13.11
C ASN A 43 4.58 16.11 12.41
N PRO A 44 3.69 17.09 12.63
CA PRO A 44 2.32 17.06 12.12
C PRO A 44 2.26 17.19 10.60
N SER A 45 3.19 17.92 9.97
CA SER A 45 3.23 18.07 8.51
C SER A 45 3.59 16.74 7.83
N PHE A 46 4.56 16.01 8.38
CA PHE A 46 4.93 14.68 7.90
C PHE A 46 3.80 13.68 8.12
N ALA A 47 3.23 13.65 9.33
CA ALA A 47 2.13 12.77 9.65
C ALA A 47 0.94 12.99 8.72
N HIS A 48 0.52 14.25 8.53
CA HIS A 48 -0.58 14.60 7.64
C HIS A 48 -0.30 14.23 6.19
N TYR A 49 0.86 14.59 5.64
CA TYR A 49 1.19 14.32 4.24
C TYR A 49 1.15 12.82 3.92
N PHE A 50 1.85 11.99 4.71
CA PHE A 50 1.93 10.56 4.42
C PHE A 50 0.63 9.82 4.75
N SER A 51 -0.09 10.20 5.81
CA SER A 51 -1.39 9.60 6.10
C SER A 51 -2.44 9.94 5.04
N LYS A 52 -2.48 11.20 4.58
CA LYS A 52 -3.40 11.64 3.53
C LYS A 52 -3.09 10.98 2.19
N LYS A 53 -1.81 10.91 1.82
CA LYS A 53 -1.39 10.23 0.59
C LYS A 53 -1.81 8.75 0.59
N ALA A 54 -1.62 8.04 1.71
CA ALA A 54 -2.04 6.64 1.83
C ALA A 54 -3.57 6.49 1.75
N GLU A 55 -4.32 7.37 2.42
CA GLU A 55 -5.79 7.41 2.35
C GLU A 55 -6.29 7.60 0.91
N ASP A 56 -5.74 8.58 0.20
CA ASP A 56 -6.15 8.88 -1.19
C ASP A 56 -5.83 7.70 -2.12
N GLN A 57 -4.69 7.02 -1.92
CA GLN A 57 -4.34 5.82 -2.68
C GLN A 57 -5.27 4.64 -2.37
N ILE A 58 -5.64 4.42 -1.09
CA ILE A 58 -6.62 3.40 -0.70
C ILE A 58 -7.95 3.66 -1.40
N ALA A 59 -8.46 4.89 -1.35
CA ALA A 59 -9.70 5.26 -2.00
C ALA A 59 -9.65 5.03 -3.52
N SER A 60 -8.52 5.39 -4.16
CA SER A 60 -8.31 5.15 -5.59
C SER A 60 -8.31 3.66 -5.94
N ILE A 61 -7.66 2.81 -5.13
CA ILE A 61 -7.60 1.36 -5.37
C ILE A 61 -8.96 0.70 -5.09
N GLN A 62 -9.69 1.16 -4.09
CA GLN A 62 -11.05 0.65 -3.83
C GLN A 62 -12.03 1.00 -4.95
N SER A 63 -11.90 2.21 -5.53
CA SER A 63 -12.74 2.66 -6.65
C SER A 63 -12.36 1.98 -7.97
N GLU A 64 -11.06 1.88 -8.28
CA GLU A 64 -10.60 1.55 -9.63
C GLU A 64 -9.56 0.43 -9.70
N GLY A 65 -9.23 -0.22 -8.57
CA GLY A 65 -8.17 -1.22 -8.49
C GLY A 65 -8.35 -2.44 -9.38
N GLN A 66 -9.59 -2.76 -9.77
CA GLN A 66 -9.89 -3.83 -10.74
C GLN A 66 -9.44 -3.49 -12.17
N LYS A 67 -9.23 -2.21 -12.48
CA LYS A 67 -8.73 -1.74 -13.79
C LYS A 67 -7.20 -1.79 -13.88
N LEU A 68 -6.51 -1.91 -12.74
CA LEU A 68 -5.06 -1.98 -12.71
C LEU A 68 -4.60 -3.33 -13.26
N THR A 69 -3.51 -3.33 -14.00
CA THR A 69 -2.83 -4.55 -14.41
C THR A 69 -2.07 -5.17 -13.23
N GLU A 70 -1.80 -6.47 -13.31
CA GLU A 70 -1.01 -7.16 -12.27
C GLU A 70 0.39 -6.54 -12.09
N SER A 71 1.00 -6.06 -13.18
CA SER A 71 2.30 -5.37 -13.15
C SER A 71 2.23 -4.07 -12.36
N GLU A 72 1.19 -3.27 -12.58
CA GLU A 72 0.97 -2.02 -11.84
C GLU A 72 0.71 -2.29 -10.35
N ILE A 73 -0.11 -3.29 -10.03
CA ILE A 73 -0.37 -3.69 -8.63
C ILE A 73 0.93 -4.14 -7.96
N SER A 74 1.73 -4.97 -8.64
CA SER A 74 2.99 -5.50 -8.09
C SER A 74 4.00 -4.37 -7.85
N LYS A 75 4.13 -3.44 -8.80
CA LYS A 75 4.99 -2.26 -8.67
C LYS A 75 4.55 -1.37 -7.50
N GLN A 76 3.26 -1.05 -7.41
CA GLN A 76 2.73 -0.25 -6.30
C GLN A 76 2.92 -0.95 -4.95
N LEU A 77 2.79 -2.28 -4.90
CA LEU A 77 3.02 -3.06 -3.69
C LEU A 77 4.48 -2.95 -3.24
N GLU A 78 5.45 -3.18 -4.13
CA GLU A 78 6.88 -3.04 -3.80
C GLU A 78 7.23 -1.63 -3.33
N GLU A 79 6.77 -0.60 -4.04
CA GLU A 79 7.00 0.80 -3.68
C GLU A 79 6.46 1.13 -2.28
N ASN A 80 5.26 0.63 -1.94
CA ASN A 80 4.65 0.88 -0.64
C ASN A 80 5.26 0.04 0.49
N ILE A 81 5.76 -1.16 0.19
CA ILE A 81 6.54 -1.96 1.15
C ILE A 81 7.82 -1.21 1.52
N GLU A 82 8.55 -0.69 0.54
CA GLU A 82 9.77 0.07 0.79
C GLU A 82 9.48 1.39 1.51
N LEU A 83 8.42 2.11 1.10
CA LEU A 83 7.99 3.31 1.81
C LEU A 83 7.66 3.01 3.28
N HIS A 84 6.93 1.93 3.57
CA HIS A 84 6.62 1.54 4.94
C HIS A 84 7.89 1.28 5.76
N LYS A 85 8.88 0.56 5.20
CA LYS A 85 10.17 0.32 5.88
C LYS A 85 10.92 1.63 6.15
N ILE A 86 10.94 2.55 5.19
CA ILE A 86 11.57 3.87 5.35
C ILE A 86 10.86 4.64 6.46
N LEU A 87 9.53 4.72 6.42
CA LEU A 87 8.74 5.43 7.41
C LEU A 87 8.96 4.84 8.81
N GLN A 88 8.94 3.52 8.98
CA GLN A 88 9.20 2.89 10.28
C GLN A 88 10.56 3.28 10.86
N ARG A 89 11.63 3.26 10.04
CA ARG A 89 12.97 3.70 10.48
C ARG A 89 12.98 5.18 10.83
N GLN A 90 12.35 5.99 9.99
CA GLN A 90 12.28 7.43 10.20
C GLN A 90 11.42 7.80 11.41
N THR A 91 10.38 7.05 11.77
CA THR A 91 9.62 7.29 12.99
C THR A 91 10.51 7.12 14.23
N MET A 92 11.38 6.11 14.26
CA MET A 92 12.33 5.92 15.37
C MET A 92 13.35 7.07 15.48
N ILE A 93 13.84 7.54 14.32
CA ILE A 93 14.86 8.61 14.26
C ILE A 93 14.23 9.98 14.51
N HIS A 94 13.18 10.37 13.78
CA HIS A 94 12.57 11.69 13.93
C HIS A 94 11.97 11.92 15.31
N ASN A 95 11.38 10.88 15.93
CA ASN A 95 10.80 11.05 17.26
C ASN A 95 11.86 11.19 18.36
N SER A 96 13.12 10.79 18.12
CA SER A 96 14.22 11.06 19.06
C SER A 96 14.74 12.50 18.96
N PHE A 97 14.63 13.13 17.79
CA PHE A 97 14.98 14.55 17.58
C PHE A 97 13.84 15.52 17.90
N TYR A 98 12.58 15.09 17.78
CA TYR A 98 11.43 15.81 18.31
C TYR A 98 11.29 15.53 19.80
N SER A 99 12.16 16.13 20.60
CA SER A 99 12.05 16.16 22.06
C SER A 99 10.73 16.81 22.47
N ALA A 100 10.12 16.32 23.54
CA ALA A 100 8.86 16.81 24.12
C ALA A 100 9.00 18.19 24.80
N GLU A 101 9.79 19.12 24.22
CA GLU A 101 9.91 20.49 24.69
C GLU A 101 9.23 21.43 23.70
N SER A 102 7.93 21.63 23.91
CA SER A 102 7.33 22.92 23.67
C SER A 102 7.39 23.68 25.00
N MET A 103 8.57 24.19 25.36
CA MET A 103 8.65 25.31 26.29
C MET A 103 8.20 26.56 25.53
N VAL A 104 6.89 26.75 25.42
CA VAL A 104 6.34 28.11 25.27
C VAL A 104 6.08 28.57 26.70
N ASP A 105 7.09 29.16 27.33
CA ASP A 105 6.88 29.97 28.54
C ASP A 105 5.85 31.07 28.19
N LYS A 106 4.79 31.14 29.00
CA LYS A 106 3.77 32.19 28.95
C LYS A 106 4.22 33.42 29.73
#